data_AF-A0AAN7Z0N8-F1
#
_entry.id   AF-A0AAN7Z0N8-F1
#
_cell.length_a   1.000
_cell.length_b   1.000
_cell.length_c   1.000
_cell.angle_alpha   90.00
_cell.angle_beta   90.00
_cell.angle_gamma   90.00
#
_symmetry.space_group_name_H-M   'P 1'
#
loop_
_entity.id
_entity.type
_entity.pdbx_description
1 polymer ?
#
loop_
_entity_poly.entity_id
_entity_poly.type
_entity_poly.pdbx_seq_one_letter_code
_entity_poly.pdbx_strand_id
1 'polypeptide(L)'
;MENWEETFTSELQRIFDSEKNTQSYDEEVARLRKAIIEKVIPRLVRPLETGPHKILPRLVHGDLWDGNCGVDENTGKPVVFD
;
A
#
# COMPACT_ATOMS: atom_id res chain seq x y z
N MET A 1 2.33 13.56 -2.47
CA MET A 1 1.07 12.93 -2.03
C MET A 1 0.85 13.32 -0.58
N GLU A 2 -0.23 14.04 -0.29
CA GLU A 2 -0.52 14.56 1.06
C GLU A 2 -1.69 13.83 1.74
N ASN A 3 -2.38 12.92 1.02
CA ASN A 3 -3.56 12.21 1.47
C ASN A 3 -3.43 10.69 1.25
N TRP A 4 -3.25 9.94 2.33
CA TRP A 4 -3.14 8.49 2.35
C TRP A 4 -4.43 7.79 1.91
N GLU A 5 -5.61 8.23 2.36
CA GLU A 5 -6.87 7.62 1.95
C GLU A 5 -7.05 7.69 0.42
N GLU A 6 -6.75 8.83 -0.18
CA GLU A 6 -6.80 9.03 -1.64
C GLU A 6 -5.75 8.17 -2.35
N THR A 7 -4.50 8.18 -1.87
CA THR A 7 -3.43 7.37 -2.46
C THR A 7 -3.77 5.88 -2.46
N PHE A 8 -4.14 5.32 -1.31
CA PHE A 8 -4.49 3.89 -1.22
C PHE A 8 -5.72 3.55 -2.05
N THR A 9 -6.72 4.43 -2.09
CA THR A 9 -7.92 4.25 -2.92
C THR A 9 -7.56 4.18 -4.40
N SER A 10 -6.75 5.14 -4.88
CA SER A 10 -6.36 5.22 -6.29
C SER A 10 -5.51 4.01 -6.71
N GLU A 11 -4.49 3.66 -5.93
CA GLU A 11 -3.60 2.55 -6.26
C GLU A 11 -4.33 1.20 -6.25
N LEU A 12 -5.18 0.93 -5.24
CA LEU A 12 -5.95 -0.32 -5.21
C LEU A 12 -6.98 -0.37 -6.34
N GLN A 13 -7.62 0.73 -6.71
CA GLN A 13 -8.50 0.77 -7.88
C GLN A 13 -7.75 0.40 -9.16
N ARG A 14 -6.54 0.95 -9.36
CA ARG A 14 -5.70 0.63 -10.53
C ARG A 14 -5.30 -0.83 -10.56
N ILE A 15 -4.94 -1.42 -9.42
CA ILE A 15 -4.64 -2.85 -9.31
C ILE A 15 -5.86 -3.68 -9.71
N PHE A 16 -7.04 -3.39 -9.16
CA PHE A 16 -8.26 -4.13 -9.51
C PHE A 16 -8.68 -3.95 -10.97
N ASP A 17 -8.47 -2.77 -11.57
CA ASP A 17 -8.73 -2.54 -12.99
C ASP A 17 -7.75 -3.33 -13.86
N SER A 18 -6.47 -3.40 -13.46
CA SER A 18 -5.47 -4.24 -14.13
C SER A 18 -5.85 -5.72 -14.07
N GLU A 19 -6.21 -6.24 -12.90
CA GLU A 19 -6.65 -7.64 -12.71
C GLU A 19 -7.89 -7.96 -13.55
N LYS A 20 -8.88 -7.04 -13.60
CA LYS A 20 -10.08 -7.22 -14.43
C LYS A 20 -9.77 -7.24 -15.92
N ASN A 21 -8.71 -6.55 -16.37
CA ASN A 21 -8.31 -6.53 -17.77
C ASN A 21 -7.53 -7.79 -18.18
N THR A 22 -6.93 -8.51 -17.23
CA THR A 22 -6.16 -9.73 -17.48
C THR A 22 -6.98 -11.00 -17.24
N GLN A 23 -7.98 -10.96 -16.36
CA GLN A 23 -8.79 -12.11 -15.97
C GLN A 23 -10.26 -11.94 -16.39
N SER A 24 -10.99 -13.06 -16.39
CA SER A 24 -12.45 -13.02 -16.58
C SER A 24 -13.14 -12.40 -15.36
N TYR A 25 -14.34 -11.86 -15.57
CA TYR A 25 -15.13 -11.27 -14.49
C TYR A 25 -15.44 -12.30 -13.40
N ASP A 26 -15.23 -11.88 -12.15
CA ASP A 26 -15.58 -12.63 -10.94
C ASP A 26 -16.40 -11.73 -10.00
N GLU A 27 -17.58 -12.23 -9.62
CA GLU A 27 -18.53 -11.49 -8.76
C GLU A 27 -18.03 -11.32 -7.33
N GLU A 28 -17.35 -12.32 -6.78
CA GLU A 28 -16.78 -12.25 -5.45
C GLU A 28 -15.66 -11.21 -5.38
N VAL A 29 -14.78 -11.19 -6.39
CA VAL A 29 -13.73 -10.17 -6.52
C VAL A 29 -14.32 -8.77 -6.61
N ALA A 30 -15.39 -8.59 -7.40
CA ALA A 30 -16.08 -7.30 -7.51
C ALA A 30 -16.68 -6.84 -6.16
N ARG A 31 -17.29 -7.78 -5.41
CA ARG A 31 -17.83 -7.52 -4.07
C ARG A 31 -16.72 -7.15 -3.08
N LEU A 32 -15.59 -7.86 -3.10
CA LEU A 32 -14.43 -7.59 -2.25
C LEU A 32 -13.81 -6.23 -2.56
N ARG A 33 -13.61 -5.91 -3.85
CA ARG A 33 -13.16 -4.58 -4.30
C ARG A 33 -14.03 -3.48 -3.69
N LYS A 34 -15.35 -3.60 -3.82
CA LYS A 34 -16.28 -2.61 -3.26
C LYS A 34 -16.12 -2.47 -1.75
N ALA A 35 -16.05 -3.58 -1.02
CA ALA A 35 -15.87 -3.57 0.43
C ALA A 35 -14.54 -2.92 0.86
N ILE A 36 -13.45 -3.19 0.14
CA ILE A 36 -12.13 -2.60 0.42
C ILE A 36 -12.18 -1.08 0.26
N ILE A 37 -12.66 -0.60 -0.89
CA ILE A 37 -12.71 0.83 -1.20
C ILE A 37 -13.68 1.58 -0.29
N GLU A 38 -14.89 1.06 -0.07
CA GLU A 38 -15.93 1.81 0.66
C GLU A 38 -15.85 1.68 2.18
N LYS A 39 -15.22 0.61 2.70
CA LYS A 39 -15.22 0.31 4.14
C LYS A 39 -13.83 0.17 4.73
N VAL A 40 -12.95 -0.59 4.11
CA VAL A 40 -11.64 -0.92 4.71
C VAL A 40 -10.72 0.31 4.70
N ILE A 41 -10.52 0.94 3.53
CA ILE A 41 -9.63 2.11 3.42
C ILE A 41 -10.09 3.25 4.33
N PRO A 42 -11.37 3.70 4.31
CA PRO A 42 -11.84 4.75 5.22
C PRO A 42 -11.65 4.43 6.70
N ARG A 43 -11.78 3.16 7.08
CA ARG A 43 -11.75 2.74 8.48
C ARG A 43 -10.34 2.56 9.03
N LEU A 44 -9.39 2.18 8.17
CA LEU A 44 -8.01 1.91 8.59
C LEU A 44 -7.04 3.06 8.25
N VAL A 45 -7.23 3.73 7.12
CA VAL A 45 -6.27 4.72 6.61
C VAL A 45 -6.60 6.13 7.07
N ARG A 46 -7.87 6.57 6.97
CA ARG A 46 -8.30 7.91 7.43
C ARG A 46 -7.89 8.25 8.87
N PRO A 47 -7.98 7.32 9.85
CA PRO A 47 -7.55 7.62 11.22
C PRO A 47 -6.04 7.90 11.34
N LEU A 48 -5.23 7.41 10.41
CA LEU A 48 -3.79 7.69 10.36
C LEU A 48 -3.49 9.13 9.94
N GLU A 49 -4.48 9.83 9.37
CA GLU A 49 -4.34 11.22 8.90
C GLU A 49 -5.06 12.23 9.79
N THR A 50 -6.21 11.82 10.33
CA THR A 50 -7.15 12.66 11.07
C THR A 50 -7.15 12.39 12.57
N GLY A 51 -6.61 11.25 12.99
CA GLY A 51 -6.59 10.82 14.39
C GLY A 51 -5.48 11.47 15.22
N PRO A 52 -5.45 11.20 16.53
CA PRO A 52 -4.46 11.78 17.45
C PRO A 52 -3.02 11.31 17.18
N HIS A 53 -2.87 10.17 16.48
CA HIS A 53 -1.58 9.60 16.10
C HIS A 53 -1.35 9.76 14.59
N LYS A 54 -1.40 11.00 14.12
CA LYS A 54 -1.19 11.30 12.70
C LYS A 54 0.19 10.83 12.23
N ILE A 55 0.24 10.02 11.18
CA ILE A 55 1.47 9.64 10.49
C ILE A 55 1.68 10.51 9.26
N LEU A 56 2.92 10.89 9.00
CA LEU A 56 3.27 11.63 7.80
C LEU A 56 3.47 10.65 6.64
N PRO A 57 2.96 10.96 5.43
CA PRO A 57 3.28 10.18 4.25
C PRO A 57 4.78 10.10 3.99
N ARG A 58 5.30 8.88 3.84
CA ARG A 58 6.70 8.60 3.51
C ARG A 58 6.73 7.45 2.50
N LEU A 59 7.64 7.56 1.54
CA LEU A 59 8.00 6.42 0.70
C LEU A 59 8.84 5.46 1.55
N VAL A 60 8.38 4.23 1.66
CA VAL A 60 9.07 3.15 2.36
C VAL A 60 9.29 2.00 1.39
N HIS A 61 10.36 1.24 1.61
CA HIS A 61 10.57 0.00 0.89
C HIS A 61 9.49 -1.00 1.28
N GLY A 62 8.73 -1.50 0.29
CA GLY A 62 7.53 -2.32 0.52
C GLY A 62 7.82 -3.74 1.00
N ASP A 63 9.06 -4.21 0.82
CA ASP A 63 9.50 -5.55 1.18
C ASP A 63 10.78 -5.49 2.03
N LEU A 64 10.75 -4.70 3.11
CA LEU A 64 11.90 -4.54 4.00
C LEU A 64 11.94 -5.66 5.04
N TRP A 65 12.79 -6.66 4.81
CA TRP A 65 13.09 -7.76 5.73
C TRP A 65 14.59 -8.13 5.65
N ASP A 66 15.05 -9.07 6.46
CA ASP A 66 16.46 -9.43 6.58
C ASP A 66 17.05 -10.03 5.29
N GLY A 67 16.22 -10.60 4.40
CA GLY A 67 16.65 -11.02 3.07
C GLY A 67 16.93 -9.86 2.09
N ASN A 68 16.29 -8.70 2.32
CA ASN A 68 16.37 -7.52 1.45
C ASN A 68 17.14 -6.35 2.09
N CYS A 69 17.84 -6.60 3.19
CA CYS A 69 18.75 -5.63 3.76
C CYS A 69 20.06 -6.29 4.21
N GLY A 70 21.13 -5.51 4.20
CA GLY A 70 22.46 -5.99 4.56
C GLY A 70 23.35 -4.85 5.04
N VAL A 71 24.62 -5.18 5.26
CA VAL A 71 25.66 -4.22 5.59
C VAL A 71 26.69 -4.26 4.47
N ASP A 72 26.95 -3.10 3.87
CA ASP A 72 28.00 -2.96 2.87
C ASP A 72 29.37 -3.17 3.54
N GLU A 73 30.16 -4.12 3.03
CA GLU A 73 31.43 -4.53 3.66
C GLU A 73 32.51 -3.44 3.62
N ASN A 74 32.48 -2.56 2.62
CA ASN A 74 33.49 -1.52 2.43
C ASN A 74 33.25 -0.32 3.35
N THR A 75 31.99 -0.03 3.66
CA THR A 75 31.58 1.18 4.38
C THR A 75 31.01 0.89 5.77
N GLY A 76 30.63 -0.35 6.05
CA GLY A 76 29.95 -0.76 7.28
C GLY A 76 28.54 -0.18 7.42
N LYS A 77 27.96 0.37 6.35
CA LYS A 77 26.65 1.03 6.39
C LYS A 77 25.53 0.08 5.98
N PRO A 78 24.30 0.29 6.49
CA PRO A 78 23.13 -0.43 6.01
C PRO A 78 22.91 -0.17 4.52
N VAL A 79 22.55 -1.21 3.80
CA VAL A 79 22.12 -1.17 2.41
C VAL A 79 20.80 -1.94 2.28
N VAL A 80 19.88 -1.41 1.49
CA VAL A 80 18.61 -2.05 1.14
C VAL A 80 18.70 -2.46 -0.32
N PHE A 81 18.21 -3.65 -0.61
CA PHE A 81 18.11 -4.22 -1.95
C PHE A 81 16.63 -4.50 -2.26
N ASP A 82 16.35 -4.69 -3.55
CA ASP A 82 15.00 -4.68 -4.13
C ASP A 82 14.34 -3.27 -4.15
#